data_AF-A0A6J2TT11-F1
#
_entry.id   AF-A0A6J2TT11-F1
#
_cell.length_a   1.000
_cell.length_b   1.000
_cell.length_c   1.000
_cell.angle_alpha   90.00
_cell.angle_beta   90.00
_cell.angle_gamma   90.00
#
_symmetry.space_group_name_H-M   'P 1'
#
loop_
_entity.id
_entity.type
_entity.pdbx_description
1 polymer ?
#
loop_
_entity_poly.entity_id
_entity_poly.type
_entity_poly.pdbx_seq_one_letter_code
_entity_poly.pdbx_strand_id
1 'polypeptide(L)'
;MDAFIRELSLSPSTSIDQVAPHCAKLLSWLQECHQQMETHKDVLKLSYRDIESMLKAALYVFECHKLLGDKLVGAVEELIQQIHADSHKIVLRFCDTFLSSREQVIQQLCYRILGTVDGHTHAPMLHYMHKAFADVQPEWKIISTLDWKQPENETEPLTLALQRQYTLMHRFVNRIFSLPTLVEIEVALHRAMACMGFGTWLQMFRESTKSVLYNRCCVLRHMICDILDKGTEPLCSTFVHNIYLYVADGTEMELQKFWNGLYSDRFASSLTRFFYNYWSRHLEHVDLNELKLTNGKTKPVLPLDQVLYVTHLMLDSSSPCRNQFYGELRTLKQSIDLHYLLNKVAFVYT
;
A
#
# COMPACT_ATOMS: atom_id res chain seq x y z
N MET A 1 15.42 24.57 -6.71
CA MET A 1 16.62 23.71 -6.62
C MET A 1 17.06 23.16 -7.97
N ASP A 2 16.15 22.68 -8.83
CA ASP A 2 16.49 22.19 -10.19
C ASP A 2 17.41 23.15 -10.98
N ALA A 3 17.08 24.45 -11.04
CA ALA A 3 17.91 25.44 -11.73
C ALA A 3 19.35 25.52 -11.18
N PHE A 4 19.50 25.51 -9.85
CA PHE A 4 20.80 25.51 -9.19
C PHE A 4 21.61 24.24 -9.53
N ILE A 5 20.98 23.07 -9.51
CA ILE A 5 21.64 21.78 -9.82
C ILE A 5 22.13 21.73 -11.27
N ARG A 6 21.39 22.34 -12.21
CA ARG A 6 21.78 22.40 -13.63
C ARG A 6 23.02 23.26 -13.89
N GLU A 7 23.29 24.23 -13.02
CA GLU A 7 24.46 25.11 -13.10
C GLU A 7 25.71 24.48 -12.47
N LEU A 8 25.55 23.38 -11.73
CA LEU A 8 26.65 22.68 -11.11
C LEU A 8 27.48 21.92 -12.16
N SER A 9 28.78 22.17 -12.16
CA SER A 9 29.75 21.44 -12.97
C SER A 9 30.98 21.13 -12.14
N LEU A 10 31.54 19.93 -12.34
CA LEU A 10 32.77 19.50 -11.69
C LEU A 10 33.90 19.47 -12.70
N SER A 11 35.04 20.03 -12.30
CA SER A 11 36.28 20.00 -13.04
C SER A 11 37.37 19.40 -12.15
N PRO A 12 38.43 18.78 -12.70
CA PRO A 12 39.54 18.28 -11.90
C PRO A 12 40.27 19.38 -11.09
N SER A 13 40.09 20.65 -11.48
CA SER A 13 40.68 21.83 -10.84
C SER A 13 39.76 22.52 -9.83
N THR A 14 38.59 21.96 -9.54
CA THR A 14 37.62 22.62 -8.65
C THR A 14 38.13 22.65 -7.21
N SER A 15 38.11 23.83 -6.58
CA SER A 15 38.61 24.02 -5.21
C SER A 15 37.56 23.69 -4.16
N ILE A 16 38.02 23.36 -2.94
CA ILE A 16 37.15 23.07 -1.81
C ILE A 16 36.24 24.24 -1.45
N ASP A 17 36.74 25.47 -1.55
CA ASP A 17 36.00 26.71 -1.22
C ASP A 17 34.82 26.94 -2.17
N GLN A 18 34.89 26.41 -3.39
CA GLN A 18 33.80 26.49 -4.37
C GLN A 18 32.75 25.40 -4.13
N VAL A 19 33.19 24.20 -3.74
CA VAL A 19 32.34 23.01 -3.68
C VAL A 19 31.66 22.85 -2.32
N ALA A 20 32.34 23.20 -1.23
CA ALA A 20 31.79 23.05 0.13
C ALA A 20 30.46 23.81 0.32
N PRO A 21 30.29 25.06 -0.15
CA PRO A 21 28.99 25.74 -0.07
C PRO A 21 27.90 25.06 -0.89
N HIS A 22 28.24 24.49 -2.06
CA HIS A 22 27.28 23.75 -2.88
C HIS A 22 26.82 22.49 -2.15
N CYS A 23 27.77 21.70 -1.63
CA CYS A 23 27.49 20.46 -0.90
C CYS A 23 26.69 20.74 0.37
N ALA A 24 27.06 21.76 1.16
CA ALA A 24 26.30 22.14 2.35
C ALA A 24 24.84 22.47 2.01
N LYS A 25 24.62 23.29 0.96
CA LYS A 25 23.27 23.65 0.50
C LYS A 25 22.48 22.43 0.01
N LEU A 26 23.11 21.55 -0.77
CA LEU A 26 22.45 20.35 -1.30
C LEU A 26 22.13 19.34 -0.20
N LEU A 27 23.02 19.14 0.76
CA LEU A 27 22.81 18.22 1.88
C LEU A 27 21.69 18.70 2.81
N SER A 28 21.65 20.00 3.14
CA SER A 28 20.53 20.58 3.88
C SER A 28 19.20 20.41 3.14
N TRP A 29 19.19 20.62 1.82
CA TRP A 29 17.99 20.44 1.01
C TRP A 29 17.56 18.96 0.89
N LEU A 30 18.50 18.04 0.69
CA LEU A 30 18.22 16.60 0.65
C LEU A 30 17.68 16.09 1.97
N GLN A 31 18.20 16.60 3.10
CA GLN A 31 17.66 16.30 4.42
C GLN A 31 16.24 16.84 4.58
N GLU A 32 15.95 18.06 4.13
CA GLU A 32 14.60 18.61 4.16
C GLU A 32 13.64 17.75 3.32
N CYS A 33 14.04 17.34 2.12
CA CYS A 33 13.28 16.41 1.29
C CYS A 33 13.07 15.06 1.98
N HIS A 34 14.10 14.51 2.65
CA HIS A 34 13.97 13.29 3.44
C HIS A 34 12.97 13.45 4.57
N GLN A 35 13.04 14.55 5.31
CA GLN A 35 12.13 14.83 6.42
C GLN A 35 10.69 15.01 5.92
N GLN A 36 10.49 15.67 4.78
CA GLN A 36 9.17 15.77 4.13
C GLN A 36 8.65 14.39 3.71
N MET A 37 9.50 13.54 3.11
CA MET A 37 9.15 12.16 2.75
C MET A 37 8.85 11.28 3.96
N GLU A 38 9.40 11.55 5.15
CA GLU A 38 9.05 10.85 6.39
C GLU A 38 7.73 11.34 6.97
N THR A 39 7.61 12.65 7.14
CA THR A 39 6.52 13.29 7.88
C THR A 39 5.21 13.37 7.09
N HIS A 40 5.29 13.44 5.76
CA HIS A 40 4.14 13.65 4.88
C HIS A 40 3.98 12.52 3.84
N LYS A 41 4.51 11.32 4.09
CA LYS A 41 4.53 10.19 3.13
C LYS A 41 3.16 9.89 2.50
N ASP A 42 2.08 10.02 3.29
CA ASP A 42 0.70 9.68 2.90
C ASP A 42 -0.03 10.77 2.11
N VAL A 43 0.59 11.95 1.93
CA VAL A 43 0.02 13.06 1.15
C VAL A 43 1.01 13.67 0.14
N LEU A 44 2.30 13.42 0.30
CA LEU A 44 3.35 13.97 -0.55
C LEU A 44 3.30 13.32 -1.94
N LYS A 45 3.13 14.14 -2.96
CA LYS A 45 3.26 13.74 -4.37
C LYS A 45 4.54 14.33 -4.93
N LEU A 46 5.44 13.48 -5.40
CA LEU A 46 6.71 13.91 -5.98
C LEU A 46 6.57 13.99 -7.49
N SER A 47 7.00 15.10 -8.09
CA SER A 47 7.08 15.16 -9.55
C SER A 47 8.34 14.44 -10.04
N TYR A 48 8.33 14.07 -11.33
CA TYR A 48 9.53 13.57 -12.03
C TYR A 48 10.75 14.46 -11.80
N ARG A 49 10.57 15.78 -11.85
CA ARG A 49 11.66 16.75 -11.70
C ARG A 49 12.22 16.79 -10.29
N ASP A 50 11.37 16.59 -9.28
CA ASP A 50 11.81 16.55 -7.89
C ASP A 50 12.72 15.34 -7.67
N ILE A 51 12.29 14.17 -8.17
CA ILE A 51 13.06 12.94 -8.06
C ILE A 51 14.37 13.04 -8.82
N GLU A 52 14.33 13.50 -10.08
CA GLU A 52 15.54 13.70 -10.87
C GLU A 52 16.52 14.66 -10.19
N SER A 53 16.02 15.75 -9.60
CA SER A 53 16.84 16.73 -8.86
C SER A 53 17.49 16.10 -7.62
N MET A 54 16.75 15.30 -6.85
CA MET A 54 17.28 14.61 -5.67
C MET A 54 18.42 13.65 -6.05
N LEU A 55 18.23 12.84 -7.11
CA LEU A 55 19.25 11.89 -7.54
C LEU A 55 20.50 12.60 -8.09
N LYS A 56 20.32 13.67 -8.87
CA LYS A 56 21.45 14.47 -9.37
C LYS A 56 22.21 15.18 -8.25
N ALA A 57 21.51 15.70 -7.25
CA ALA A 57 22.13 16.31 -6.09
C ALA A 57 22.97 15.28 -5.31
N ALA A 58 22.42 14.09 -5.06
CA ALA A 58 23.15 13.00 -4.40
C ALA A 58 24.39 12.58 -5.20
N LEU A 59 24.25 12.41 -6.51
CA LEU A 59 25.37 12.08 -7.42
C LEU A 59 26.48 13.14 -7.37
N TYR A 60 26.10 14.42 -7.45
CA TYR A 60 27.05 15.53 -7.37
C TYR A 60 27.82 15.52 -6.05
N VAL A 61 27.13 15.39 -4.92
CA VAL A 61 27.76 15.34 -3.58
C VAL A 61 28.73 14.15 -3.48
N PHE A 62 28.37 12.99 -4.02
CA PHE A 62 29.26 11.82 -4.03
C PHE A 62 30.49 12.01 -4.90
N GLU A 63 30.38 12.66 -6.06
CA GLU A 63 31.53 12.99 -6.90
C GLU A 63 32.45 14.01 -6.22
N CYS A 64 31.88 15.02 -5.57
CA CYS A 64 32.65 15.97 -4.77
C CYS A 64 33.42 15.27 -3.64
N HIS A 65 32.76 14.37 -2.93
CA HIS A 65 33.39 13.58 -1.86
C HIS A 65 34.47 12.63 -2.41
N LYS A 66 34.26 12.02 -3.58
CA LYS A 66 35.26 11.18 -4.25
C LYS A 66 36.52 11.97 -4.62
N LEU A 67 36.38 13.23 -5.03
CA LEU A 67 37.49 14.09 -5.43
C LEU A 67 38.25 14.70 -4.25
N LEU A 68 37.54 15.14 -3.21
CA LEU A 68 38.09 15.96 -2.12
C LEU A 68 38.21 15.21 -0.78
N GLY A 69 37.55 14.05 -0.63
CA GLY A 69 37.59 13.20 0.55
C GLY A 69 37.18 13.92 1.84
N ASP A 70 37.81 13.55 2.94
CA ASP A 70 37.52 14.05 4.29
C ASP A 70 37.70 15.57 4.44
N LYS A 71 38.50 16.20 3.57
CA LYS A 71 38.66 17.65 3.57
C LYS A 71 37.32 18.34 3.31
N LEU A 72 36.56 17.83 2.35
CA LEU A 72 35.22 18.34 2.04
C LEU A 72 34.28 18.16 3.23
N VAL A 73 34.36 17.03 3.94
CA VAL A 73 33.54 16.75 5.12
C VAL A 73 33.78 17.84 6.16
N GLY A 74 35.03 18.07 6.57
CA GLY A 74 35.34 19.11 7.55
C GLY A 74 34.88 20.51 7.13
N ALA A 75 35.06 20.89 5.86
CA ALA A 75 34.62 22.20 5.35
C ALA A 75 33.10 22.35 5.32
N VAL A 76 32.37 21.29 4.95
CA VAL A 76 30.90 21.28 4.95
C VAL A 76 30.34 21.29 6.38
N GLU A 77 30.95 20.53 7.29
CA GLU A 77 30.58 20.52 8.70
C GLU A 77 30.71 21.91 9.35
N GLU A 78 31.80 22.62 9.04
CA GLU A 78 32.05 23.98 9.53
C GLU A 78 31.00 24.96 8.98
N LEU A 79 30.67 24.89 7.69
CA LEU A 79 29.64 25.74 7.08
C LEU A 79 28.25 25.47 7.66
N ILE A 80 27.86 24.21 7.86
CA ILE A 80 26.54 23.86 8.43
C ILE A 80 26.44 24.32 9.88
N GLN A 81 27.55 24.23 10.63
CA GLN A 81 27.69 24.76 12.00
C GLN A 81 27.36 26.24 12.09
N GLN A 82 27.75 27.01 11.07
CA GLN A 82 27.54 28.45 11.01
C GLN A 82 26.11 28.84 10.58
N ILE A 83 25.41 27.99 9.84
CA ILE A 83 24.13 28.33 9.20
C ILE A 83 22.92 27.94 10.07
N HIS A 84 22.98 26.83 10.83
CA HIS A 84 21.80 26.27 11.51
C HIS A 84 22.04 25.92 12.99
N ALA A 85 22.03 26.92 13.88
CA ALA A 85 22.29 26.75 15.32
C ALA A 85 21.41 25.69 16.01
N ASP A 86 20.13 25.53 15.59
CA ASP A 86 19.17 24.61 16.22
C ASP A 86 18.99 23.27 15.49
N SER A 87 19.47 23.13 14.24
CA SER A 87 19.29 21.92 13.41
C SER A 87 20.59 21.18 13.08
N HIS A 88 21.74 21.74 13.49
CA HIS A 88 23.09 21.27 13.20
C HIS A 88 23.30 19.78 13.45
N LYS A 89 22.84 19.26 14.59
CA LYS A 89 23.04 17.85 14.98
C LYS A 89 22.32 16.86 14.05
N ILE A 90 21.19 17.26 13.48
CA ILE A 90 20.41 16.40 12.58
C ILE A 90 21.09 16.36 11.22
N VAL A 91 21.56 17.51 10.73
CA VAL A 91 22.28 17.62 9.46
C VAL A 91 23.61 16.88 9.52
N LEU A 92 24.38 17.01 10.61
CA LEU A 92 25.64 16.28 10.77
C LEU A 92 25.44 14.76 10.76
N ARG A 93 24.47 14.25 11.54
CA ARG A 93 24.16 12.81 11.51
C ARG A 93 23.72 12.34 10.14
N PHE A 94 22.99 13.19 9.42
CA PHE A 94 22.62 12.93 8.04
C PHE A 94 23.86 12.86 7.15
N CYS A 95 24.79 13.83 7.23
CA CYS A 95 26.05 13.83 6.50
C CYS A 95 26.90 12.58 6.79
N ASP A 96 27.08 12.22 8.06
CA ASP A 96 27.81 11.03 8.47
C ASP A 96 27.22 9.78 7.81
N THR A 97 25.90 9.62 7.90
CA THR A 97 25.19 8.47 7.31
C THR A 97 25.26 8.51 5.78
N PHE A 98 25.09 9.69 5.19
CA PHE A 98 25.06 9.92 3.74
C PHE A 98 26.41 9.64 3.08
N LEU A 99 27.52 9.89 3.78
CA LEU A 99 28.88 9.74 3.26
C LEU A 99 29.53 8.41 3.62
N SER A 100 29.01 7.69 4.64
CA SER A 100 29.56 6.41 5.11
C SER A 100 29.27 5.22 4.19
N SER A 101 28.06 5.15 3.59
CA SER A 101 27.66 4.01 2.76
C SER A 101 26.78 4.44 1.58
N ARG A 102 27.43 4.76 0.45
CA ARG A 102 26.79 5.30 -0.76
C ARG A 102 25.66 4.40 -1.28
N GLU A 103 25.90 3.09 -1.32
CA GLU A 103 24.92 2.11 -1.76
C GLU A 103 23.67 2.10 -0.86
N GLN A 104 23.84 2.08 0.46
CA GLN A 104 22.72 2.12 1.41
C GLN A 104 21.94 3.42 1.31
N VAL A 105 22.63 4.54 1.08
CA VAL A 105 22.01 5.86 0.92
C VAL A 105 21.18 5.93 -0.35
N ILE A 106 21.69 5.40 -1.47
CA ILE A 106 20.96 5.30 -2.73
C ILE A 106 19.72 4.43 -2.55
N GLN A 107 19.86 3.28 -1.87
CA GLN A 107 18.72 2.40 -1.57
C GLN A 107 17.68 3.10 -0.71
N GLN A 108 18.08 3.74 0.38
CA GLN A 108 17.17 4.46 1.28
C GLN A 108 16.45 5.61 0.56
N LEU A 109 17.15 6.38 -0.28
CA LEU A 109 16.54 7.44 -1.08
C LEU A 109 15.48 6.87 -2.02
N CYS A 110 15.80 5.81 -2.76
CA CYS A 110 14.84 5.15 -3.65
C CYS A 110 13.63 4.60 -2.88
N TYR A 111 13.86 3.97 -1.74
CA TYR A 111 12.80 3.43 -0.90
C TYR A 111 11.87 4.50 -0.33
N ARG A 112 12.42 5.65 0.08
CA ARG A 112 11.63 6.80 0.57
C ARG A 112 10.79 7.41 -0.54
N ILE A 113 11.34 7.54 -1.75
CA ILE A 113 10.58 7.98 -2.93
C ILE A 113 9.45 7.01 -3.24
N LEU A 114 9.70 5.69 -3.21
CA LEU A 114 8.68 4.67 -3.45
C LEU A 114 7.59 4.64 -2.37
N GLY A 115 7.91 5.09 -1.16
CA GLY A 115 7.01 5.16 -0.02
C GLY A 115 6.04 6.35 -0.03
N THR A 116 6.13 7.27 -0.99
CA THR A 116 5.15 8.36 -1.14
C THR A 116 3.86 7.89 -1.82
N VAL A 117 2.79 8.70 -1.76
CA VAL A 117 1.44 8.39 -2.27
C VAL A 117 1.43 7.80 -3.69
N ASP A 118 2.26 8.34 -4.58
CA ASP A 118 2.40 7.94 -5.98
C ASP A 118 3.81 7.39 -6.31
N GLY A 119 4.62 7.11 -5.29
CA GLY A 119 6.02 6.68 -5.41
C GLY A 119 6.23 5.51 -6.36
N HIS A 120 5.34 4.52 -6.31
CA HIS A 120 5.35 3.33 -7.16
C HIS A 120 5.29 3.66 -8.66
N THR A 121 4.64 4.76 -9.05
CA THR A 121 4.55 5.18 -10.46
C THR A 121 5.91 5.62 -11.02
N HIS A 122 6.86 5.95 -10.14
CA HIS A 122 8.22 6.37 -10.49
C HIS A 122 9.23 5.22 -10.54
N ALA A 123 8.84 3.99 -10.17
CA ALA A 123 9.73 2.83 -10.22
C ALA A 123 10.35 2.59 -11.62
N PRO A 124 9.60 2.66 -12.74
CA PRO A 124 10.19 2.49 -14.07
C PRO A 124 11.22 3.58 -14.41
N MET A 125 10.99 4.81 -13.96
CA MET A 125 11.91 5.93 -14.15
C MET A 125 13.19 5.74 -13.35
N LEU A 126 13.09 5.42 -12.06
CA LEU A 126 14.24 5.10 -11.21
C LEU A 126 15.06 3.95 -11.81
N HIS A 127 14.37 2.90 -12.29
CA HIS A 127 15.00 1.80 -13.00
C HIS A 127 15.63 2.23 -14.33
N TYR A 128 15.10 3.22 -15.05
CA TYR A 128 15.74 3.69 -16.27
C TYR A 128 16.99 4.53 -15.98
N MET A 129 16.92 5.42 -14.98
CA MET A 129 17.99 6.35 -14.64
C MET A 129 19.22 5.66 -14.05
N HIS A 130 19.08 4.48 -13.42
CA HIS A 130 20.21 3.79 -12.81
C HIS A 130 21.35 3.55 -13.79
N LYS A 131 21.06 3.29 -15.07
CA LYS A 131 22.09 2.97 -16.06
C LYS A 131 22.97 4.18 -16.34
N ALA A 132 22.36 5.34 -16.57
CA ALA A 132 23.09 6.59 -16.83
C ALA A 132 23.92 7.02 -15.60
N PHE A 133 23.41 6.81 -14.39
CA PHE A 133 24.18 7.11 -13.17
C PHE A 133 25.26 6.06 -12.87
N ALA A 134 25.00 4.79 -13.17
CA ALA A 134 25.97 3.70 -13.03
C ALA A 134 27.20 3.85 -13.92
N ASP A 135 27.04 4.50 -15.07
CA ASP A 135 28.15 4.83 -15.98
C ASP A 135 29.11 5.88 -15.36
N VAL A 136 28.61 6.73 -14.45
CA VAL A 136 29.41 7.72 -13.70
C VAL A 136 29.94 7.12 -12.40
N GLN A 137 29.07 6.43 -11.64
CA GLN A 137 29.36 5.83 -10.34
C GLN A 137 28.75 4.42 -10.23
N PRO A 138 29.56 3.36 -10.14
CA PRO A 138 29.06 1.97 -10.17
C PRO A 138 28.08 1.63 -9.04
N GLU A 139 28.15 2.32 -7.89
CA GLU A 139 27.26 2.15 -6.74
C GLU A 139 25.77 2.34 -7.10
N TRP A 140 25.46 3.12 -8.13
CA TRP A 140 24.09 3.33 -8.61
C TRP A 140 23.48 2.12 -9.29
N LYS A 141 24.28 1.09 -9.64
CA LYS A 141 23.77 -0.19 -10.14
C LYS A 141 22.87 -0.88 -9.12
N ILE A 142 22.99 -0.57 -7.84
CA ILE A 142 22.18 -1.15 -6.78
C ILE A 142 20.68 -0.93 -7.01
N ILE A 143 20.31 0.15 -7.71
CA ILE A 143 18.92 0.43 -8.09
C ILE A 143 18.34 -0.70 -8.97
N SER A 144 19.14 -1.30 -9.86
CA SER A 144 18.68 -2.43 -10.69
C SER A 144 18.33 -3.68 -9.87
N THR A 145 18.94 -3.81 -8.69
CA THR A 145 18.75 -4.92 -7.74
C THR A 145 17.71 -4.64 -6.66
N LEU A 146 17.17 -3.42 -6.62
CA LEU A 146 16.10 -3.06 -5.70
C LEU A 146 14.87 -3.92 -5.97
N ASP A 147 14.27 -4.41 -4.89
CA ASP A 147 12.93 -4.97 -4.97
C ASP A 147 11.96 -3.80 -5.18
N TRP A 148 11.46 -3.67 -6.41
CA TRP A 148 10.50 -2.63 -6.78
C TRP A 148 9.10 -2.86 -6.19
N LYS A 149 8.90 -4.02 -5.55
CA LYS A 149 7.80 -4.23 -4.62
C LYS A 149 8.12 -3.38 -3.40
N GLN A 150 7.24 -2.45 -3.06
CA GLN A 150 7.44 -1.45 -1.98
C GLN A 150 8.37 -1.94 -0.87
N PRO A 151 9.30 -1.10 -0.39
CA PRO A 151 9.83 -1.32 0.94
C PRO A 151 8.65 -1.21 1.90
N GLU A 152 8.17 -2.34 2.39
CA GLU A 152 7.44 -2.34 3.66
C GLU A 152 8.44 -1.80 4.67
N ASN A 153 8.35 -0.50 4.97
CA ASN A 153 9.22 0.17 5.91
C ASN A 153 9.17 -0.59 7.25
N GLU A 154 10.24 -1.31 7.53
CA GLU A 154 10.68 -1.67 8.87
C GLU A 154 11.10 -0.39 9.61
N THR A 155 10.16 0.52 9.88
CA THR A 155 10.22 1.53 10.95
C THR A 155 8.97 2.41 10.90
N GLU A 156 7.91 1.97 11.58
CA GLU A 156 7.12 2.76 12.54
C GLU A 156 5.93 1.92 13.06
N PRO A 157 5.40 2.20 14.27
CA PRO A 157 4.54 1.31 15.04
C PRO A 157 3.07 1.26 14.55
N LEU A 158 2.89 0.96 13.26
CA LEU A 158 1.67 0.39 12.70
C LEU A 158 1.63 -1.12 12.98
N THR A 159 1.88 -1.53 14.23
CA THR A 159 0.92 -1.95 15.26
C THR A 159 1.08 -3.45 15.51
N LEU A 160 1.32 -3.84 16.76
CA LEU A 160 1.28 -5.24 17.21
C LEU A 160 0.07 -6.01 16.65
N ALA A 161 -1.03 -5.33 16.33
CA ALA A 161 -2.21 -5.89 15.68
C ALA A 161 -1.94 -6.47 14.28
N LEU A 162 -1.22 -5.76 13.40
CA LEU A 162 -0.86 -6.25 12.05
C LEU A 162 0.09 -7.45 12.15
N GLN A 163 1.10 -7.37 13.02
CA GLN A 163 2.01 -8.49 13.27
C GLN A 163 1.29 -9.69 13.91
N ARG A 164 0.30 -9.45 14.78
CA ARG A 164 -0.58 -10.49 15.33
C ARG A 164 -1.43 -11.13 14.24
N GLN A 165 -2.04 -10.35 13.35
CA GLN A 165 -2.83 -10.86 12.21
C GLN A 165 -1.95 -11.70 11.28
N TYR A 166 -0.75 -11.23 10.94
CA TYR A 166 0.20 -11.98 10.13
C TYR A 166 0.63 -13.28 10.81
N THR A 167 0.99 -13.23 12.10
CA THR A 167 1.39 -14.40 12.88
C THR A 167 0.22 -15.39 13.06
N LEU A 168 -1.01 -14.89 13.20
CA LEU A 168 -2.21 -15.71 13.28
C LEU A 168 -2.47 -16.40 11.94
N MET A 169 -2.37 -15.66 10.83
CA MET A 169 -2.50 -16.18 9.47
C MET A 169 -1.45 -17.27 9.21
N HIS A 170 -0.17 -17.03 9.51
CA HIS A 170 0.90 -18.03 9.34
C HIS A 170 0.65 -19.31 10.13
N ARG A 171 0.23 -19.17 11.40
CA ARG A 171 -0.10 -20.33 12.24
C ARG A 171 -1.30 -21.09 11.71
N PHE A 172 -2.33 -20.39 11.26
CA PHE A 172 -3.51 -21.00 10.66
C PHE A 172 -3.16 -21.79 9.40
N VAL A 173 -2.45 -21.16 8.45
CA VAL A 173 -2.06 -21.81 7.19
C VAL A 173 -1.18 -23.03 7.44
N ASN A 174 -0.21 -22.96 8.35
CA ASN A 174 0.60 -24.13 8.67
C ASN A 174 -0.22 -25.24 9.34
N ARG A 175 -1.13 -24.89 10.25
CA ARG A 175 -1.97 -25.87 10.94
C ARG A 175 -2.98 -26.52 10.01
N ILE A 176 -3.60 -25.77 9.11
CA ILE A 176 -4.59 -26.34 8.20
C ILE A 176 -3.94 -27.33 7.22
N PHE A 177 -2.76 -27.01 6.71
CA PHE A 177 -2.01 -27.93 5.84
C PHE A 177 -1.29 -29.06 6.59
N SER A 178 -1.35 -29.11 7.92
CA SER A 178 -0.96 -30.29 8.70
C SER A 178 -2.07 -31.33 8.87
N LEU A 179 -3.30 -31.01 8.43
CA LEU A 179 -4.42 -31.94 8.47
C LEU A 179 -4.26 -33.03 7.39
N PRO A 180 -4.59 -34.29 7.70
CA PRO A 180 -4.26 -35.41 6.83
C PRO A 180 -5.18 -35.54 5.60
N THR A 181 -6.38 -34.95 5.61
CA THR A 181 -7.33 -35.06 4.49
C THR A 181 -7.89 -33.72 4.01
N LEU A 182 -8.27 -33.65 2.74
CA LEU A 182 -8.93 -32.47 2.14
C LEU A 182 -10.24 -32.14 2.86
N VAL A 183 -11.01 -33.16 3.27
CA VAL A 183 -12.28 -32.96 4.00
C VAL A 183 -12.03 -32.25 5.33
N GLU A 184 -10.98 -32.62 6.07
CA GLU A 184 -10.63 -31.94 7.31
C GLU A 184 -10.15 -30.50 7.07
N ILE A 185 -9.41 -30.27 5.97
CA ILE A 185 -9.01 -28.91 5.54
C ILE A 185 -10.25 -28.07 5.26
N GLU A 186 -11.23 -28.58 4.50
CA GLU A 186 -12.48 -27.88 4.20
C GLU A 186 -13.29 -27.56 5.46
N VAL A 187 -13.46 -28.54 6.36
CA VAL A 187 -14.16 -28.33 7.64
C VAL A 187 -13.44 -27.30 8.51
N ALA A 188 -12.11 -27.34 8.58
CA ALA A 188 -11.33 -26.37 9.33
C ALA A 188 -11.42 -24.97 8.70
N LEU A 189 -11.41 -24.88 7.36
CA LEU A 189 -11.57 -23.62 6.63
C LEU A 189 -12.95 -23.01 6.86
N HIS A 190 -14.02 -23.81 6.81
CA HIS A 190 -15.37 -23.36 7.10
C HIS A 190 -15.48 -22.78 8.52
N ARG A 191 -14.95 -23.49 9.52
CA ARG A 191 -14.92 -22.98 10.90
C ARG A 191 -14.12 -21.69 11.02
N ALA A 192 -12.96 -21.62 10.36
CA ALA A 192 -12.12 -20.44 10.37
C ALA A 192 -12.82 -19.24 9.74
N MET A 193 -13.47 -19.41 8.59
CA MET A 193 -14.19 -18.33 7.90
C MET A 193 -15.29 -17.71 8.78
N ALA A 194 -15.91 -18.50 9.65
CA ALA A 194 -16.90 -18.01 10.61
C ALA A 194 -16.27 -17.26 11.80
N CYS A 195 -15.08 -17.67 12.27
CA CYS A 195 -14.52 -17.19 13.53
C CYS A 195 -13.38 -16.17 13.39
N MET A 196 -12.66 -16.14 12.26
CA MET A 196 -11.51 -15.26 12.07
C MET A 196 -11.94 -13.93 11.46
N GLY A 197 -11.48 -12.82 12.06
CA GLY A 197 -11.74 -11.48 11.57
C GLY A 197 -11.10 -11.23 10.19
N PHE A 198 -11.77 -10.39 9.39
CA PHE A 198 -11.40 -10.17 7.99
C PHE A 198 -9.99 -9.64 7.76
N GLY A 199 -9.44 -8.84 8.68
CA GLY A 199 -8.05 -8.39 8.59
C GLY A 199 -7.03 -9.53 8.45
N THR A 200 -7.30 -10.70 9.06
CA THR A 200 -6.42 -11.87 8.93
C THR A 200 -6.55 -12.53 7.55
N TRP A 201 -7.77 -12.59 7.01
CA TRP A 201 -8.01 -13.05 5.65
C TRP A 201 -7.33 -12.14 4.64
N LEU A 202 -7.40 -10.82 4.84
CA LEU A 202 -6.73 -9.86 3.98
C LEU A 202 -5.22 -10.07 3.93
N GLN A 203 -4.56 -10.37 5.07
CA GLN A 203 -3.14 -10.75 5.07
C GLN A 203 -2.91 -11.99 4.21
N MET A 204 -3.77 -13.01 4.33
CA MET A 204 -3.68 -14.21 3.49
C MET A 204 -3.84 -13.88 2.01
N PHE A 205 -4.78 -12.99 1.62
CA PHE A 205 -4.99 -12.55 0.24
C PHE A 205 -3.82 -11.71 -0.31
N ARG A 206 -3.07 -11.04 0.56
CA ARG A 206 -1.90 -10.22 0.21
C ARG A 206 -0.56 -10.96 0.35
N GLU A 207 -0.58 -12.22 0.81
CA GLU A 207 0.63 -13.01 0.99
C GLU A 207 1.55 -12.95 -0.23
N SER A 208 2.82 -12.62 0.03
CA SER A 208 3.84 -12.39 -0.98
C SER A 208 4.16 -13.66 -1.76
N THR A 209 4.36 -13.52 -3.08
CA THR A 209 4.80 -14.62 -3.97
C THR A 209 6.15 -15.21 -3.56
N LYS A 210 6.94 -14.48 -2.78
CA LYS A 210 8.26 -14.92 -2.28
C LYS A 210 8.15 -15.75 -0.99
N SER A 211 6.97 -15.76 -0.35
CA SER A 211 6.76 -16.52 0.88
C SER A 211 6.65 -18.01 0.62
N VAL A 212 7.23 -18.80 1.51
CA VAL A 212 7.06 -20.27 1.53
C VAL A 212 5.60 -20.70 1.73
N LEU A 213 4.76 -19.80 2.25
CA LEU A 213 3.33 -20.04 2.42
C LEU A 213 2.49 -19.63 1.21
N TYR A 214 3.07 -18.95 0.22
CA TYR A 214 2.31 -18.37 -0.89
C TYR A 214 1.38 -19.37 -1.58
N ASN A 215 1.90 -20.54 -1.97
CA ASN A 215 1.12 -21.57 -2.65
C ASN A 215 -0.01 -22.12 -1.76
N ARG A 216 0.25 -22.26 -0.46
CA ARG A 216 -0.73 -22.70 0.53
C ARG A 216 -1.84 -21.65 0.70
N CYS A 217 -1.46 -20.38 0.82
CA CYS A 217 -2.40 -19.27 0.84
C CYS A 217 -3.22 -19.21 -0.45
N CYS A 218 -2.62 -19.41 -1.62
CA CYS A 218 -3.34 -19.41 -2.90
C CYS A 218 -4.42 -20.48 -2.97
N VAL A 219 -4.12 -21.71 -2.51
CA VAL A 219 -5.11 -22.78 -2.44
C VAL A 219 -6.28 -22.39 -1.53
N LEU A 220 -6.00 -21.85 -0.34
CA LEU A 220 -7.05 -21.42 0.59
C LEU A 220 -7.86 -20.23 0.04
N ARG A 221 -7.22 -19.26 -0.62
CA ARG A 221 -7.91 -18.15 -1.31
C ARG A 221 -8.90 -18.70 -2.32
N HIS A 222 -8.48 -19.66 -3.14
CA HIS A 222 -9.34 -20.30 -4.13
C HIS A 222 -10.51 -21.02 -3.49
N MET A 223 -10.27 -21.81 -2.44
CA MET A 223 -11.34 -22.51 -1.71
C MET A 223 -12.35 -21.52 -1.11
N ILE A 224 -11.90 -20.42 -0.50
CA ILE A 224 -12.78 -19.36 0.01
C ILE A 224 -13.62 -18.74 -1.11
N CYS A 225 -13.00 -18.42 -2.25
CA CYS A 225 -13.70 -17.88 -3.41
C CYS A 225 -14.75 -18.87 -3.94
N ASP A 226 -14.40 -20.16 -4.05
CA ASP A 226 -15.32 -21.21 -4.50
C ASP A 226 -16.49 -21.42 -3.54
N ILE A 227 -16.26 -21.24 -2.23
CA ILE A 227 -17.32 -21.25 -1.22
C ILE A 227 -18.25 -20.03 -1.40
N LEU A 228 -17.68 -18.83 -1.57
CA LEU A 228 -18.45 -17.60 -1.78
C LEU A 228 -19.30 -17.65 -3.06
N ASP A 229 -18.74 -18.17 -4.16
CA ASP A 229 -19.43 -18.33 -5.44
C ASP A 229 -20.65 -19.25 -5.37
N LYS A 230 -20.60 -20.28 -4.52
CA LYS A 230 -21.73 -21.18 -4.28
C LYS A 230 -22.89 -20.48 -3.55
N GLY A 231 -22.62 -19.40 -2.80
CA GLY A 231 -23.59 -18.35 -2.47
C GLY A 231 -24.86 -18.75 -1.69
N THR A 232 -24.84 -19.84 -0.92
CA THR A 232 -26.08 -20.40 -0.34
C THR A 232 -26.01 -20.85 1.11
N GLU A 233 -24.88 -20.68 1.81
CA GLU A 233 -24.72 -21.20 3.17
C GLU A 233 -24.62 -20.08 4.21
N PRO A 234 -25.12 -20.31 5.45
CA PRO A 234 -24.92 -19.41 6.59
C PRO A 234 -23.46 -18.96 6.76
N LEU A 235 -22.53 -19.84 6.38
CA LEU A 235 -21.09 -19.60 6.37
C LEU A 235 -20.67 -18.38 5.53
N CYS A 236 -21.16 -18.28 4.30
CA CYS A 236 -20.81 -17.17 3.39
C CYS A 236 -21.29 -15.84 3.98
N SER A 237 -22.47 -15.85 4.58
CA SER A 237 -23.03 -14.71 5.29
C SER A 237 -22.22 -14.33 6.51
N THR A 238 -21.76 -15.28 7.32
CA THR A 238 -20.86 -14.95 8.45
C THR A 238 -19.53 -14.36 7.97
N PHE A 239 -18.96 -14.88 6.88
CA PHE A 239 -17.74 -14.32 6.31
C PHE A 239 -17.94 -12.86 5.83
N VAL A 240 -19.05 -12.58 5.16
CA VAL A 240 -19.39 -11.22 4.71
C VAL A 240 -19.77 -10.31 5.87
N HIS A 241 -20.37 -10.84 6.94
CA HIS A 241 -20.55 -10.11 8.19
C HIS A 241 -19.21 -9.68 8.80
N ASN A 242 -18.21 -10.57 8.77
CA ASN A 242 -16.85 -10.25 9.22
C ASN A 242 -16.17 -9.20 8.34
N ILE A 243 -16.48 -9.14 7.03
CA ILE A 243 -16.07 -8.03 6.15
C ILE A 243 -16.73 -6.74 6.64
N TYR A 244 -18.06 -6.73 6.81
CA TYR A 244 -18.80 -5.57 7.29
C TYR A 244 -18.21 -5.02 8.61
N LEU A 245 -18.02 -5.85 9.63
CA LEU A 245 -17.43 -5.42 10.90
C LEU A 245 -16.05 -4.79 10.71
N TYR A 246 -15.24 -5.34 9.82
CA TYR A 246 -13.89 -4.83 9.55
C TYR A 246 -13.90 -3.43 8.90
N VAL A 247 -14.84 -3.17 8.00
CA VAL A 247 -14.90 -1.87 7.30
C VAL A 247 -15.76 -0.83 8.03
N ALA A 248 -16.81 -1.25 8.73
CA ALA A 248 -17.71 -0.35 9.45
C ALA A 248 -17.11 0.16 10.77
N ASP A 249 -16.39 -0.71 11.49
CA ASP A 249 -15.67 -0.34 12.73
C ASP A 249 -14.20 0.07 12.44
N GLY A 250 -13.78 0.03 11.18
CA GLY A 250 -12.42 0.29 10.73
C GLY A 250 -12.11 1.77 10.53
N THR A 251 -10.82 2.12 10.52
CA THR A 251 -10.36 3.45 10.10
C THR A 251 -10.34 3.55 8.57
N GLU A 252 -10.10 4.74 8.03
CA GLU A 252 -9.89 4.95 6.58
C GLU A 252 -8.84 3.99 5.99
N MET A 253 -7.82 3.62 6.78
CA MET A 253 -6.81 2.65 6.39
C MET A 253 -7.37 1.22 6.24
N GLU A 254 -8.30 0.77 7.09
CA GLU A 254 -8.98 -0.52 6.95
C GLU A 254 -9.85 -0.53 5.68
N LEU A 255 -10.48 0.60 5.36
CA LEU A 255 -11.26 0.74 4.13
C LEU A 255 -10.37 0.66 2.88
N GLN A 256 -9.25 1.38 2.86
CA GLN A 256 -8.26 1.27 1.79
C GLN A 256 -7.70 -0.15 1.65
N LYS A 257 -7.45 -0.82 2.78
CA LYS A 257 -7.03 -2.22 2.84
C LYS A 257 -8.07 -3.16 2.21
N PHE A 258 -9.36 -2.94 2.49
CA PHE A 258 -10.44 -3.69 1.84
C PHE A 258 -10.46 -3.47 0.32
N TRP A 259 -10.43 -2.22 -0.17
CA TRP A 259 -10.37 -1.94 -1.61
C TRP A 259 -9.13 -2.55 -2.27
N ASN A 260 -7.98 -2.53 -1.58
CA ASN A 260 -6.77 -3.18 -2.07
C ASN A 260 -6.96 -4.70 -2.24
N GLY A 261 -7.73 -5.34 -1.36
CA GLY A 261 -8.10 -6.75 -1.50
C GLY A 261 -8.92 -7.03 -2.76
N LEU A 262 -9.73 -6.07 -3.21
CA LEU A 262 -10.56 -6.19 -4.42
C LEU A 262 -9.76 -6.09 -5.74
N TYR A 263 -8.46 -5.79 -5.71
CA TYR A 263 -7.60 -5.97 -6.90
C TYR A 263 -7.38 -7.45 -7.26
N SER A 264 -7.71 -8.38 -6.36
CA SER A 264 -7.77 -9.79 -6.73
C SER A 264 -9.05 -10.07 -7.51
N ASP A 265 -8.93 -10.23 -8.83
CA ASP A 265 -10.06 -10.48 -9.74
C ASP A 265 -10.99 -11.60 -9.24
N ARG A 266 -10.42 -12.69 -8.73
CA ARG A 266 -11.20 -13.82 -8.22
C ARG A 266 -11.96 -13.47 -6.94
N PHE A 267 -11.33 -12.77 -6.00
CA PHE A 267 -12.00 -12.34 -4.77
C PHE A 267 -13.11 -11.33 -5.07
N ALA A 268 -12.82 -10.32 -5.90
CA ALA A 268 -13.78 -9.32 -6.33
C ALA A 268 -14.96 -9.94 -7.08
N SER A 269 -14.70 -10.88 -7.99
CA SER A 269 -15.75 -11.59 -8.74
C SER A 269 -16.61 -12.45 -7.82
N SER A 270 -16.00 -13.16 -6.87
CA SER A 270 -16.75 -14.01 -5.92
C SER A 270 -17.64 -13.19 -5.01
N LEU A 271 -17.12 -12.05 -4.52
CA LEU A 271 -17.87 -11.15 -3.65
C LEU A 271 -18.99 -10.44 -4.43
N THR A 272 -18.71 -10.03 -5.67
CA THR A 272 -19.71 -9.50 -6.61
C THR A 272 -20.83 -10.50 -6.84
N ARG A 273 -20.49 -11.77 -7.11
CA ARG A 273 -21.48 -12.84 -7.33
C ARG A 273 -22.32 -13.10 -6.08
N PHE A 274 -21.70 -13.08 -4.90
CA PHE A 274 -22.41 -13.19 -3.62
C PHE A 274 -23.47 -12.07 -3.47
N PHE A 275 -23.08 -10.81 -3.67
CA PHE A 275 -24.00 -9.69 -3.53
C PHE A 275 -25.06 -9.66 -4.63
N TYR A 276 -24.70 -9.98 -5.87
CA TYR A 276 -25.65 -10.14 -6.96
C TYR A 276 -26.73 -11.17 -6.60
N ASN A 277 -26.32 -12.35 -6.10
CA ASN A 277 -27.24 -13.40 -5.69
C ASN A 277 -28.12 -12.98 -4.50
N TYR A 278 -27.57 -12.23 -3.53
CA TYR A 278 -28.34 -11.68 -2.42
C TYR A 278 -29.43 -10.74 -2.94
N TRP A 279 -29.05 -9.74 -3.74
CA TRP A 279 -29.98 -8.75 -4.28
C TRP A 279 -31.02 -9.40 -5.19
N SER A 280 -30.62 -10.34 -6.06
CA SER A 280 -31.56 -11.07 -6.91
C SER A 280 -32.62 -11.85 -6.14
N ARG A 281 -32.36 -12.26 -4.89
CA ARG A 281 -33.32 -13.01 -4.06
C ARG A 281 -34.18 -12.11 -3.17
N HIS A 282 -33.63 -10.98 -2.73
CA HIS A 282 -34.23 -10.19 -1.65
C HIS A 282 -34.80 -8.84 -2.09
N LEU A 283 -34.41 -8.33 -3.26
CA LEU A 283 -34.80 -6.98 -3.71
C LEU A 283 -36.32 -6.82 -3.85
N GLU A 284 -37.03 -7.85 -4.32
CA GLU A 284 -38.50 -7.87 -4.44
C GLU A 284 -39.23 -7.82 -3.08
N HIS A 285 -38.49 -7.98 -1.98
CA HIS A 285 -39.02 -8.00 -0.62
C HIS A 285 -38.56 -6.78 0.20
N VAL A 286 -37.83 -5.84 -0.38
CA VAL A 286 -37.38 -4.64 0.33
C VAL A 286 -38.48 -3.57 0.32
N ASP A 287 -38.86 -3.11 1.51
CA ASP A 287 -39.63 -1.88 1.67
C ASP A 287 -38.69 -0.67 1.54
N LEU A 288 -38.83 0.06 0.44
CA LEU A 288 -38.02 1.24 0.11
C LEU A 288 -38.27 2.46 1.02
N ASN A 289 -39.40 2.47 1.75
CA ASN A 289 -39.77 3.54 2.66
C ASN A 289 -39.22 3.28 4.06
N GLU A 290 -39.35 2.04 4.54
CA GLU A 290 -38.87 1.67 5.87
C GLU A 290 -37.42 1.20 5.91
N LEU A 291 -36.78 0.99 4.76
CA LEU A 291 -35.44 0.39 4.61
C LEU A 291 -35.33 -0.94 5.36
N LYS A 292 -36.37 -1.77 5.24
CA LYS A 292 -36.47 -3.07 5.89
C LYS A 292 -36.91 -4.11 4.89
N LEU A 293 -36.52 -5.35 5.13
CA LEU A 293 -37.11 -6.47 4.44
C LEU A 293 -38.51 -6.69 4.99
N THR A 294 -39.51 -6.59 4.12
CA THR A 294 -40.86 -7.08 4.42
C THR A 294 -40.76 -8.56 4.78
N ASN A 295 -41.56 -9.03 5.74
CA ASN A 295 -41.52 -10.41 6.25
C ASN A 295 -41.86 -11.42 5.13
N GLY A 296 -40.90 -11.70 4.26
CA GLY A 296 -40.95 -12.73 3.24
C GLY A 296 -40.63 -14.10 3.84
N LYS A 297 -41.02 -15.17 3.14
CA LYS A 297 -40.82 -16.57 3.55
C LYS A 297 -39.34 -16.96 3.75
N THR A 298 -38.40 -16.15 3.28
CA THR A 298 -36.96 -16.34 3.43
C THR A 298 -36.38 -15.30 4.37
N LYS A 299 -36.08 -15.70 5.61
CA LYS A 299 -35.35 -14.86 6.57
C LYS A 299 -33.99 -14.52 5.95
N PRO A 300 -33.62 -13.23 5.84
CA PRO A 300 -32.33 -12.85 5.28
C PRO A 300 -31.21 -13.38 6.17
N VAL A 301 -30.18 -13.94 5.52
CA VAL A 301 -29.02 -14.51 6.23
C VAL A 301 -28.07 -13.40 6.71
N LEU A 302 -28.13 -12.22 6.08
CA LEU A 302 -27.44 -10.99 6.49
C LEU A 302 -28.44 -9.84 6.66
N PRO A 303 -28.29 -9.01 7.70
CA PRO A 303 -29.03 -7.76 7.84
C PRO A 303 -28.88 -6.84 6.62
N LEU A 304 -29.97 -6.16 6.26
CA LEU A 304 -30.04 -5.34 5.05
C LEU A 304 -29.06 -4.15 5.09
N ASP A 305 -28.89 -3.53 6.25
CA ASP A 305 -27.94 -2.44 6.51
C ASP A 305 -26.50 -2.84 6.18
N GLN A 306 -26.08 -4.04 6.61
CA GLN A 306 -24.73 -4.53 6.36
C GLN A 306 -24.48 -4.77 4.87
N VAL A 307 -25.47 -5.35 4.19
CA VAL A 307 -25.37 -5.63 2.77
C VAL A 307 -25.40 -4.33 1.95
N LEU A 308 -26.24 -3.38 2.32
CA LEU A 308 -26.26 -2.03 1.73
C LEU A 308 -24.91 -1.34 1.90
N TYR A 309 -24.34 -1.36 3.10
CA TYR A 309 -23.05 -0.74 3.39
C TYR A 309 -21.93 -1.30 2.52
N VAL A 310 -21.73 -2.63 2.51
CA VAL A 310 -20.65 -3.24 1.71
C VAL A 310 -20.91 -3.10 0.21
N THR A 311 -22.18 -3.17 -0.24
CA THR A 311 -22.54 -2.90 -1.65
C THR A 311 -22.17 -1.48 -2.04
N HIS A 312 -22.44 -0.50 -1.18
CA HIS A 312 -22.07 0.90 -1.40
C HIS A 312 -20.54 1.04 -1.51
N LEU A 313 -19.76 0.45 -0.59
CA LEU A 313 -18.30 0.50 -0.64
C LEU A 313 -17.70 -0.14 -1.89
N MET A 314 -18.30 -1.21 -2.40
CA MET A 314 -17.85 -1.84 -3.66
C MET A 314 -18.19 -1.00 -4.90
N LEU A 315 -19.17 -0.10 -4.81
CA LEU A 315 -19.54 0.85 -5.86
C LEU A 315 -18.87 2.22 -5.70
N ASP A 316 -18.09 2.43 -4.63
CA ASP A 316 -17.33 3.65 -4.39
C ASP A 316 -16.33 3.93 -5.52
N SER A 317 -16.03 5.21 -5.74
CA SER A 317 -15.05 5.66 -6.74
C SER A 317 -13.66 5.03 -6.59
N SER A 318 -13.28 4.65 -5.36
CA SER A 318 -11.99 4.05 -5.02
C SER A 318 -11.96 2.53 -5.23
N SER A 319 -13.11 1.89 -5.45
CA SER A 319 -13.21 0.45 -5.63
C SER A 319 -12.75 0.02 -7.04
N PRO A 320 -11.78 -0.90 -7.16
CA PRO A 320 -11.28 -1.34 -8.48
C PRO A 320 -12.30 -2.19 -9.24
N CYS A 321 -13.26 -2.81 -8.55
CA CYS A 321 -14.29 -3.66 -9.16
C CYS A 321 -15.59 -2.91 -9.50
N ARG A 322 -15.66 -1.59 -9.23
CA ARG A 322 -16.86 -0.77 -9.37
C ARG A 322 -17.58 -0.96 -10.69
N ASN A 323 -16.87 -0.85 -11.81
CA ASN A 323 -17.49 -0.89 -13.14
C ASN A 323 -18.09 -2.25 -13.46
N GLN A 324 -17.36 -3.33 -13.13
CA GLN A 324 -17.86 -4.70 -13.30
C GLN A 324 -19.09 -4.92 -12.42
N PHE A 325 -18.99 -4.58 -11.13
CA PHE A 325 -20.06 -4.80 -10.17
C PHE A 325 -21.32 -4.00 -10.53
N TYR A 326 -21.15 -2.74 -10.91
CA TYR A 326 -22.23 -1.90 -11.43
C TYR A 326 -22.90 -2.51 -12.65
N GLY A 327 -22.11 -3.04 -13.60
CA GLY A 327 -22.62 -3.72 -14.78
C GLY A 327 -23.51 -4.93 -14.43
N GLU A 328 -23.07 -5.75 -13.48
CA GLU A 328 -23.83 -6.92 -13.03
C GLU A 328 -25.11 -6.52 -12.28
N LEU A 329 -25.06 -5.53 -11.38
CA LEU A 329 -26.26 -5.09 -10.66
C LEU A 329 -27.35 -4.51 -11.58
N ARG A 330 -26.97 -3.93 -12.73
CA ARG A 330 -27.95 -3.41 -13.71
C ARG A 330 -28.78 -4.50 -14.36
N THR A 331 -28.32 -5.75 -14.40
CA THR A 331 -29.08 -6.86 -14.99
C THR A 331 -30.17 -7.39 -14.07
N LEU A 332 -30.24 -6.93 -12.82
CA LEU A 332 -31.31 -7.29 -11.88
C LEU A 332 -32.65 -6.72 -12.34
N LYS A 333 -33.72 -7.51 -12.19
CA LYS A 333 -35.09 -7.15 -12.60
C LYS A 333 -35.62 -5.85 -11.97
N GLN A 334 -35.13 -5.50 -10.78
CA GLN A 334 -35.49 -4.30 -10.03
C GLN A 334 -34.28 -3.39 -9.76
N SER A 335 -33.31 -3.35 -10.68
CA SER A 335 -32.08 -2.58 -10.49
C SER A 335 -32.32 -1.10 -10.16
N ILE A 336 -33.41 -0.49 -10.65
CA ILE A 336 -33.81 0.89 -10.34
C ILE A 336 -34.05 1.08 -8.83
N ASP A 337 -34.73 0.13 -8.19
CA ASP A 337 -35.03 0.19 -6.75
C ASP A 337 -33.75 0.08 -5.92
N LEU A 338 -32.81 -0.77 -6.34
CA LEU A 338 -31.48 -0.87 -5.73
C LEU A 338 -30.68 0.44 -5.89
N HIS A 339 -30.72 1.07 -7.07
CA HIS A 339 -30.06 2.38 -7.27
C HIS A 339 -30.67 3.45 -6.37
N TYR A 340 -31.99 3.46 -6.21
CA TYR A 340 -32.67 4.39 -5.33
C TYR A 340 -32.27 4.19 -3.86
N LEU A 341 -32.19 2.93 -3.40
CA LEU A 341 -31.67 2.59 -2.06
C LEU A 341 -30.23 3.08 -1.87
N LEU A 342 -29.35 2.77 -2.81
CA LEU A 342 -27.94 3.15 -2.73
C LEU A 342 -27.76 4.67 -2.74
N ASN A 343 -28.58 5.40 -3.50
CA ASN A 343 -28.56 6.87 -3.51
C ASN A 343 -29.07 7.47 -2.19
N LYS A 344 -30.13 6.91 -1.58
CA LYS A 344 -30.59 7.36 -0.25
C LYS A 344 -29.49 7.19 0.81
N VAL A 345 -28.76 6.09 0.71
CA VAL A 345 -27.76 5.66 1.69
C VAL A 345 -26.41 6.36 1.46
N ALA A 346 -26.11 6.79 0.24
CA ALA A 346 -24.91 7.57 -0.08
C ALA A 346 -24.80 8.87 0.73
N PHE A 347 -25.92 9.48 1.14
CA PHE A 347 -25.93 10.68 2.00
C PHE A 347 -25.68 10.38 3.49
N VAL A 348 -25.74 9.10 3.89
CA VAL A 348 -25.56 8.66 5.28
C VAL A 348 -24.13 8.14 5.51
N TYR A 349 -23.47 7.65 4.47
CA TYR A 349 -22.12 7.05 4.56
C TYR A 349 -20.99 7.90 3.95
N THR A 350 -21.31 9.06 3.36
CA THR A 350 -20.36 10.18 3.14
C THR A 350 -20.12 10.94 4.42
#